data_AF-A0A5S9MFU0-F1
#
_entry.id   AF-A0A5S9MFU0-F1
#
_cell.length_a   1.000
_cell.length_b   1.000
_cell.length_c   1.000
_cell.angle_alpha   90.00
_cell.angle_beta   90.00
_cell.angle_gamma   90.00
#
_symmetry.space_group_name_H-M   'P 1'
#
loop_
_entity.id
_entity.type
_entity.pdbx_description
1 polymer ?
#
loop_
_entity_poly.entity_id
_entity_poly.type
_entity_poly.pdbx_seq_one_letter_code
_entity_poly.pdbx_strand_id
1 'polypeptide(L)'
;MFVWLLLFVGAALAIMNFHEDVSMRLVHIRLYEMITGKTVEHPYLLQIPYSFGLGFGMILFFNHVFKKRLNEEPSPLEVEMFKYQLDLDHYVALNENKETLKDIHDR
;
A
#
# COMPACT_ATOMS: atom_id res chain seq x y z
N MET A 1 19.02 10.09 4.57
CA MET A 1 19.64 8.95 5.29
C MET A 1 19.09 8.76 6.70
N PHE A 2 19.11 9.80 7.55
CA PHE A 2 18.66 9.72 8.95
C PHE A 2 17.20 9.27 9.11
N VAL A 3 16.28 9.80 8.28
CA VAL A 3 14.86 9.41 8.29
C VAL A 3 14.66 7.93 7.96
N TRP A 4 15.45 7.36 7.06
CA TRP A 4 15.39 5.94 6.70
C TRP A 4 15.87 5.04 7.83
N LEU A 5 16.92 5.46 8.54
CA LEU A 5 17.46 4.76 9.70
C LEU A 5 16.47 4.80 10.88
N LEU A 6 15.81 5.94 11.09
CA LEU A 6 14.76 6.11 12.08
C LEU A 6 13.56 5.19 11.78
N LEU A 7 13.12 5.12 10.52
CA LEU A 7 12.03 4.23 10.12
C LEU A 7 12.41 2.76 10.23
N PHE A 8 13.65 2.38 9.86
CA PHE A 8 14.13 1.02 9.99
C PHE A 8 14.15 0.56 11.46
N VAL A 9 14.69 1.39 12.36
CA VAL A 9 14.75 1.08 13.79
C VAL A 9 13.35 1.08 14.41
N GLY A 10 12.48 2.03 14.02
CA GLY A 10 11.09 2.07 14.48
C GLY A 10 10.28 0.83 14.04
N ALA A 11 10.44 0.39 12.79
CA ALA A 11 9.80 -0.82 12.28
C ALA A 11 10.36 -2.08 12.95
N ALA A 12 11.67 -2.18 13.16
CA ALA A 12 12.29 -3.29 13.87
C ALA A 12 11.79 -3.39 15.32
N LEU A 13 11.68 -2.26 16.02
CA LEU A 13 11.13 -2.17 17.38
C LEU A 13 9.65 -2.58 17.42
N ALA A 14 8.83 -2.13 16.46
CA ALA A 14 7.43 -2.53 16.38
C ALA A 14 7.26 -4.04 16.12
N ILE A 15 8.07 -4.62 15.23
CA ILE A 15 8.08 -6.07 14.95
C ILE A 15 8.51 -6.84 16.20
N MET A 16 9.55 -6.40 16.91
CA MET A 16 9.98 -7.02 18.16
C MET A 16 8.92 -6.91 19.25
N ASN A 17 8.25 -5.77 19.37
CA ASN A 17 7.19 -5.55 20.34
C ASN A 17 5.99 -6.49 20.07
N PHE A 18 5.56 -6.63 18.81
CA PHE A 18 4.53 -7.62 18.44
C PHE A 18 4.99 -9.08 18.60
N HIS A 19 6.28 -9.38 18.39
CA HIS A 19 6.83 -10.73 18.59
C HIS A 19 6.78 -11.16 20.07
N GLU A 20 6.97 -10.19 20.96
CA GLU A 20 6.90 -10.36 22.42
C GLU A 20 5.44 -10.38 22.91
N ASP A 21 4.62 -9.42 22.48
CA ASP A 21 3.22 -9.26 22.90
C ASP A 21 2.33 -10.45 22.48
N VAL A 22 2.59 -11.04 21.30
CA VAL A 22 1.88 -12.24 20.82
C VAL A 22 2.54 -13.54 21.33
N SER A 23 3.70 -13.46 21.99
CA SER A 23 4.54 -14.58 22.41
C SER A 23 4.68 -15.63 21.28
N MET A 24 5.26 -15.22 20.16
CA MET A 24 5.37 -16.07 18.96
C MET A 24 6.05 -17.42 19.23
N ARG A 25 6.94 -17.47 20.24
CA ARG A 25 7.51 -18.72 20.74
C ARG A 25 6.43 -19.67 21.27
N LEU A 26 5.53 -19.20 22.13
CA LEU A 26 4.45 -20.00 22.69
C LEU A 26 3.46 -20.45 21.60
N VAL A 27 3.19 -19.58 20.63
CA VAL A 27 2.33 -19.89 19.48
C VAL A 27 2.94 -20.98 18.61
N HIS A 28 4.23 -20.89 18.29
CA HIS A 28 4.92 -21.93 17.52
C HIS A 28 4.95 -23.27 18.26
N ILE A 29 5.18 -23.27 19.58
CA ILE A 29 5.15 -24.48 20.40
C ILE A 29 3.75 -25.11 20.37
N ARG A 30 2.69 -24.32 20.60
CA ARG A 30 1.30 -24.81 20.56
C ARG A 30 0.87 -25.29 19.18
N LEU A 31 1.28 -24.59 18.12
CA LEU A 31 0.98 -24.99 16.75
C LEU A 31 1.68 -26.30 16.39
N TYR A 32 2.96 -26.44 16.78
CA TYR A 32 3.71 -27.68 16.60
C TYR A 32 3.09 -28.84 17.37
N GLU A 33 2.68 -28.60 18.62
CA GLU A 33 2.01 -29.56 19.48
C GLU A 33 0.66 -29.98 18.90
N MET A 34 -0.15 -29.05 18.39
CA MET A 34 -1.43 -29.38 17.74
C MET A 34 -1.26 -30.26 16.50
N ILE A 35 -0.18 -30.07 15.73
CA ILE A 35 0.06 -30.83 14.49
C ILE A 35 0.73 -32.17 14.78
N THR A 36 1.69 -32.21 15.71
CA THR A 36 2.58 -33.36 15.94
C THR A 36 2.21 -34.16 17.18
N GLY A 37 1.40 -33.60 18.08
CA GLY A 37 1.05 -34.18 19.38
C GLY A 37 2.21 -34.24 20.38
N LYS A 38 3.35 -33.59 20.08
CA LYS A 38 4.55 -33.59 20.92
C LYS A 38 4.92 -32.15 21.30
N THR A 39 5.20 -31.94 22.58
CA THR A 39 5.73 -30.68 23.09
C THR A 39 7.24 -30.64 22.86
N VAL A 40 7.69 -29.67 22.09
CA VAL A 40 9.11 -29.45 21.80
C VAL A 40 9.38 -27.97 22.04
N GLU A 41 10.35 -27.64 22.88
CA GLU A 41 10.60 -26.24 23.27
C GLU A 41 11.03 -25.36 22.07
N HIS A 42 11.68 -25.96 21.08
CA HIS A 42 12.18 -25.27 19.89
C HIS A 42 11.77 -26.00 18.61
N PRO A 43 10.56 -25.72 18.06
CA PRO A 43 10.11 -26.31 16.81
C PRO A 43 10.82 -25.67 15.61
N TYR A 44 12.07 -26.08 15.35
CA TYR A 44 12.90 -25.58 14.25
C TYR A 44 12.22 -25.74 12.88
N LEU A 45 11.42 -26.79 12.71
CA LEU A 45 10.61 -27.07 11.51
C LEU A 45 9.63 -25.94 11.18
N LEU A 46 9.10 -25.21 12.16
CA LEU A 46 8.24 -24.04 11.95
C LEU A 46 9.05 -22.74 11.91
N GLN A 47 10.13 -22.68 12.67
CA GLN A 47 10.93 -21.47 12.82
C GLN A 47 11.70 -21.09 11.54
N ILE A 48 12.21 -22.09 10.80
CA ILE A 48 12.90 -21.90 9.52
C ILE A 48 11.95 -21.26 8.48
N PRO A 49 10.80 -21.89 8.13
CA PRO A 49 9.88 -21.29 7.17
C PRO A 49 9.25 -19.99 7.68
N TYR A 50 9.05 -19.80 8.98
CA TYR A 50 8.64 -18.52 9.56
C TYR A 50 9.65 -17.41 9.29
N SER A 51 10.94 -17.68 9.48
CA SER A 51 12.01 -16.69 9.25
C SER A 51 12.14 -16.34 7.76
N PHE A 52 12.06 -17.35 6.88
CA PHE A 52 12.00 -17.13 5.44
C PHE A 52 10.74 -16.36 5.04
N GLY A 53 9.58 -16.69 5.61
CA GLY A 53 8.31 -16.01 5.37
C GLY A 53 8.31 -14.55 5.83
N LEU A 54 8.94 -14.25 6.96
CA LEU A 54 9.15 -12.88 7.42
C LEU A 54 10.10 -12.11 6.51
N GLY A 55 11.25 -12.69 6.16
CA GLY A 55 12.21 -12.06 5.25
C GLY A 55 11.63 -11.83 3.86
N PHE A 56 10.95 -12.84 3.30
CA PHE A 56 10.26 -12.76 2.02
C PHE A 56 9.06 -11.83 2.08
N GLY A 57 8.31 -11.83 3.19
CA GLY A 57 7.20 -10.93 3.45
C GLY A 57 7.66 -9.48 3.56
N MET A 58 8.81 -9.21 4.17
CA MET A 58 9.44 -7.88 4.17
C MET A 58 9.93 -7.49 2.79
N ILE A 59 10.66 -8.37 2.10
CA ILE A 59 11.15 -8.11 0.74
C ILE A 59 9.95 -7.84 -0.16
N LEU A 60 8.92 -8.67 -0.15
CA LEU A 60 7.68 -8.42 -0.87
C LEU A 60 6.94 -7.20 -0.37
N PHE A 61 6.86 -6.87 0.91
CA PHE A 61 6.15 -5.68 1.38
C PHE A 61 6.84 -4.40 0.85
N PHE A 62 8.17 -4.35 0.91
CA PHE A 62 8.96 -3.24 0.37
C PHE A 62 9.08 -3.29 -1.17
N ASN A 63 9.03 -4.47 -1.78
CA ASN A 63 9.10 -4.70 -3.24
C ASN A 63 7.71 -4.76 -3.91
N HIS A 64 6.62 -4.76 -3.15
CA HIS A 64 5.23 -4.65 -3.63
C HIS A 64 4.76 -3.19 -3.63
N VAL A 65 5.59 -2.29 -3.10
CA VAL A 65 5.62 -0.90 -3.56
C VAL A 65 6.34 -0.77 -4.92
N PHE A 66 6.73 -1.87 -5.58
CA PHE A 66 7.16 -1.86 -6.98
C PHE A 66 6.04 -2.39 -7.92
N LYS A 67 5.32 -1.41 -8.50
CA LYS A 67 4.80 -1.41 -9.89
C LYS A 67 3.53 -2.19 -10.28
N LYS A 68 2.58 -2.43 -9.38
CA LYS A 68 1.20 -2.78 -9.79
C LYS A 68 0.23 -1.94 -8.94
N ARG A 69 -0.10 -0.68 -9.28
CA ARG A 69 -1.02 -0.32 -10.39
C ARG A 69 -2.08 -1.40 -10.62
N LEU A 70 -2.72 -1.89 -9.56
CA LEU A 70 -3.99 -2.64 -9.65
C LEU A 70 -5.20 -1.78 -9.30
N ASN A 71 -5.03 -0.46 -9.24
CA ASN A 71 -6.08 0.51 -9.41
C ASN A 71 -5.42 1.80 -9.92
N GLU A 72 -5.62 2.11 -11.20
CA GLU A 72 -5.50 3.48 -11.69
C GLU A 72 -6.68 4.29 -11.16
N GLU A 73 -6.87 4.32 -9.84
CA GLU A 73 -7.79 5.26 -9.22
C GLU A 73 -7.08 6.60 -9.24
N PRO A 74 -7.55 7.56 -10.06
CA PRO A 74 -6.96 8.88 -10.11
C PRO A 74 -6.96 9.46 -8.69
N SER A 75 -5.87 10.10 -8.30
CA SER A 75 -5.83 10.78 -7.01
C SER A 75 -6.98 11.80 -6.96
N PRO A 76 -7.56 12.07 -5.77
CA PRO A 76 -8.66 13.03 -5.65
C PRO A 76 -8.36 14.39 -6.29
N LEU A 77 -7.10 14.83 -6.25
CA LEU A 77 -6.62 16.03 -6.91
C LEU A 77 -6.61 15.91 -8.44
N GLU A 78 -6.14 14.78 -9.00
CA GLU A 78 -6.20 14.53 -10.44
C GLU A 78 -7.65 14.50 -10.96
N VAL A 79 -8.58 13.94 -10.18
CA VAL A 79 -10.02 13.98 -10.51
C VAL A 79 -10.55 15.41 -10.53
N GLU A 80 -10.16 16.22 -9.54
CA GLU A 80 -10.58 17.61 -9.43
C GLU A 80 -9.99 18.46 -10.56
N MET A 81 -8.70 18.27 -10.90
CA MET A 81 -8.05 18.91 -12.03
C MET A 81 -8.67 18.50 -13.37
N PHE A 82 -9.02 17.22 -13.54
CA PHE A 82 -9.70 16.75 -14.75
C PHE A 82 -11.09 17.37 -14.91
N LYS A 83 -11.87 17.46 -13.82
CA LYS A 83 -13.17 18.16 -13.84
C LYS A 83 -13.01 19.64 -14.15
N TYR A 84 -12.03 20.31 -13.54
CA TYR A 84 -11.73 21.71 -13.81
C TYR A 84 -11.38 21.95 -15.28
N GLN A 85 -10.58 21.08 -15.89
CA GLN A 85 -10.28 21.14 -17.33
C GLN A 85 -11.54 20.94 -18.18
N LEU A 86 -12.38 19.97 -17.83
CA LEU A 86 -13.64 19.72 -18.55
C LEU A 86 -14.58 20.93 -18.48
N ASP A 87 -14.68 21.57 -17.32
CA ASP A 87 -15.52 22.75 -17.10
C ASP A 87 -15.00 23.97 -17.88
N LEU A 88 -13.68 24.14 -17.96
CA LEU A 88 -13.05 25.19 -18.78
C LEU A 88 -13.30 24.95 -20.27
N ASP A 89 -13.07 23.74 -20.77
CA ASP A 89 -13.29 23.39 -22.18
C ASP A 89 -14.75 23.60 -22.56
N HIS A 90 -15.68 23.19 -21.69
CA HIS A 90 -17.11 23.38 -21.89
C HIS A 90 -17.51 24.87 -21.88
N TYR A 91 -16.92 25.66 -20.98
CA TYR A 91 -17.15 27.11 -20.93
C TYR A 91 -16.66 27.81 -22.21
N VAL A 92 -15.44 27.49 -22.65
CA VAL A 92 -14.86 28.06 -23.87
C VAL A 92 -15.69 27.66 -25.10
N ALA A 93 -16.08 26.38 -25.21
CA ALA A 93 -16.90 25.90 -26.32
C ALA A 93 -18.27 26.60 -26.41
N LEU A 94 -18.93 26.85 -25.27
CA LEU A 94 -20.19 27.60 -25.23
C LEU A 94 -20.02 29.08 -25.56
N ASN A 95 -18.91 29.68 -25.12
CA ASN A 95 -18.63 31.08 -25.34
C ASN A 95 -18.24 31.36 -26.80
N GLU A 96 -17.38 30.54 -27.39
CA GLU A 96 -17.06 30.60 -28.82
C GLU A 96 -18.31 30.41 -29.68
N ASN A 97 -19.22 29.50 -29.32
CA ASN A 97 -20.46 29.30 -30.06
C ASN A 97 -21.38 30.52 -29.99
N LYS A 98 -21.47 31.21 -28.83
CA LYS A 98 -22.23 32.46 -28.67
C LYS A 98 -21.65 33.61 -29.47
N GLU A 99 -20.34 33.79 -29.48
CA GLU A 99 -19.68 34.84 -30.27
C GLU A 99 -19.85 34.56 -31.77
N THR A 100 -19.70 33.31 -32.20
CA THR A 100 -19.92 32.90 -33.61
C THR A 100 -21.38 33.10 -34.04
N LEU A 101 -22.36 32.82 -33.18
CA LEU A 101 -23.78 33.06 -33.46
C LEU A 101 -24.15 34.55 -33.49
N LYS A 102 -23.51 35.38 -32.66
CA LYS A 102 -23.67 36.84 -32.70
C LYS A 102 -23.12 37.42 -34.01
N ASP A 103 -21.93 36.99 -34.44
CA ASP A 103 -21.30 37.48 -35.68
C ASP A 103 -22.08 37.09 -36.94
N ILE A 104 -22.84 35.98 -36.90
CA ILE A 104 -23.72 35.58 -38.01
C ILE A 104 -25.04 36.37 -38.01
N HIS A 105 -25.50 36.87 -36.86
CA HIS A 105 -26.75 37.63 -36.74
C HIS A 105 -26.59 39.13 -37.04
N ASP A 106 -25.38 39.68 -36.90
CA ASP A 106 -25.05 41.09 -37.16
C ASP A 106 -24.56 41.36 -38.61
N ARG A 107 -24.74 40.42 -39.55
CA ARG A 107 -24.38 40.56 -40.97
C ARG A 107 -25.56 40.52 -41.93
#